data_AF-A0A428YZH5-F1
#
_entry.id   AF-A0A428YZH5-F1
#
_cell.length_a   1.000
_cell.length_b   1.000
_cell.length_c   1.000
_cell.angle_alpha   90.00
_cell.angle_beta   90.00
_cell.angle_gamma   90.00
#
_symmetry.space_group_name_H-M   'P 1'
#
loop_
_entity.id
_entity.type
_entity.pdbx_description
1 polymer ?
#
loop_
_entity_poly.entity_id
_entity_poly.type
_entity_poly.pdbx_seq_one_letter_code
_entity_poly.pdbx_strand_id
1 'polypeptide(L)'
;MLRRFSRRSLRDELAVHQHLISRYSKFIDELHPMYQVLSWEQVAYVLNAQGDTQEFVTIRARVLRPDLQLIRFIFGCGWHQPAKFRSRIRIAVRNLTVGNIVGTSMTVTHSWLCDGKCDIIIHVPTPPKVGSEIRLLVIMDWPRKSAPLMANVADDFAFKFVQQDVKYVSYRVVLPRGFDAYHEPIGFDGDEDAFRIERSVAEDGRRQFFFEASNLPIMHRAGVKLELKGKDTLALRKLPMNVASSTP
;
A
#
# COMPACT_ATOMS: atom_id res chain seq x y z
N MET A 1 20.56 -42.03 -12.39
CA MET A 1 19.36 -42.02 -11.52
C MET A 1 18.93 -40.58 -11.30
N LEU A 2 17.84 -40.13 -11.91
CA LEU A 2 17.27 -38.80 -11.63
C LEU A 2 16.59 -38.84 -10.26
N ARG A 3 17.13 -38.08 -9.29
CA ARG A 3 16.52 -37.88 -7.96
C ARG A 3 15.09 -37.35 -8.18
N ARG A 4 14.07 -38.14 -7.83
CA ARG A 4 12.68 -37.66 -7.76
C ARG A 4 12.58 -36.69 -6.59
N PHE A 5 12.84 -35.42 -6.84
CA PHE A 5 12.53 -34.37 -5.87
C PHE A 5 11.02 -34.33 -5.66
N SER A 6 10.59 -34.44 -4.41
CA SER A 6 9.19 -34.23 -4.09
C SER A 6 8.82 -32.77 -4.34
N ARG A 7 7.60 -32.49 -4.80
CA ARG A 7 7.10 -31.11 -4.98
C ARG A 7 7.23 -30.27 -3.71
N ARG A 8 7.21 -30.91 -2.54
CA ARG A 8 7.43 -30.28 -1.24
C ARG A 8 8.87 -29.79 -1.09
N SER A 9 9.86 -30.64 -1.37
CA SER A 9 11.28 -30.27 -1.32
C SER A 9 11.60 -29.07 -2.21
N LEU A 10 11.06 -29.02 -3.42
CA LEU A 10 11.27 -27.89 -4.34
C LEU A 10 10.64 -26.59 -3.84
N ARG A 11 9.47 -26.67 -3.19
CA ARG A 11 8.81 -25.51 -2.59
C ARG A 11 9.58 -24.97 -1.40
N ASP A 12 10.09 -25.88 -0.56
CA ASP A 12 10.89 -25.51 0.62
C ASP A 12 12.22 -24.86 0.18
N GLU A 13 12.89 -25.42 -0.82
CA GLU A 13 14.11 -24.86 -1.42
C GLU A 13 13.86 -23.49 -2.07
N LEU A 14 12.78 -23.35 -2.84
CA LEU A 14 12.37 -22.06 -3.41
C LEU A 14 12.11 -21.01 -2.32
N ALA A 15 11.45 -21.38 -1.22
CA ALA A 15 11.20 -20.48 -0.10
C ALA A 15 12.50 -20.01 0.57
N VAL A 16 13.48 -20.90 0.72
CA VAL A 16 14.82 -20.55 1.22
C VAL A 16 15.51 -19.56 0.29
N HIS A 17 15.49 -19.80 -1.03
CA HIS A 17 16.09 -18.88 -2.00
C HIS A 17 15.41 -17.50 -1.99
N GLN A 18 14.08 -17.45 -1.97
CA GLN A 18 13.33 -16.19 -1.87
C GLN A 18 13.69 -15.41 -0.60
N HIS A 19 13.83 -16.12 0.53
CA HIS A 19 14.24 -15.51 1.78
C HIS A 19 15.67 -14.93 1.73
N LEU A 20 16.62 -15.67 1.13
CA LEU A 20 17.99 -15.19 0.94
C LEU A 20 18.03 -13.95 0.03
N ILE A 21 17.29 -13.97 -1.08
CA ILE A 21 17.18 -12.81 -1.99
C ILE A 21 16.63 -11.60 -1.21
N SER A 22 15.51 -11.76 -0.49
CA SER A 22 14.95 -10.71 0.36
C SER A 22 15.96 -10.13 1.36
N ARG A 23 16.69 -11.00 2.06
CA ARG A 23 17.70 -10.60 3.05
C ARG A 23 18.86 -9.82 2.43
N TYR A 24 19.43 -10.29 1.33
CA TYR A 24 20.56 -9.62 0.69
C TYR A 24 20.14 -8.34 -0.04
N SER A 25 18.97 -8.30 -0.66
CA SER A 25 18.41 -7.07 -1.24
C SER A 25 18.21 -6.00 -0.17
N LYS A 26 17.65 -6.36 1.00
CA LYS A 26 17.55 -5.45 2.14
C LYS A 26 18.91 -4.85 2.51
N PHE A 27 19.94 -5.70 2.62
CA PHE A 27 21.28 -5.27 2.98
C PHE A 27 21.89 -4.32 1.94
N ILE A 28 21.70 -4.60 0.65
CA ILE A 28 22.15 -3.72 -0.44
C ILE A 28 21.45 -2.36 -0.38
N ASP A 29 20.13 -2.36 -0.24
CA ASP A 29 19.31 -1.13 -0.17
C ASP A 29 19.69 -0.27 1.05
N GLU A 30 19.98 -0.89 2.20
CA GLU A 30 20.38 -0.19 3.44
C GLU A 30 21.76 0.44 3.36
N LEU A 31 22.71 -0.19 2.67
CA LEU A 31 24.05 0.37 2.50
C LEU A 31 24.10 1.48 1.45
N HIS A 32 23.32 1.34 0.36
CA HIS A 32 23.42 2.22 -0.79
C HIS A 32 22.05 2.42 -1.46
N PRO A 33 21.33 3.52 -1.17
CA PRO A 33 20.08 3.84 -1.86
C PRO A 33 20.29 3.91 -3.38
N MET A 34 19.65 2.98 -4.11
CA MET A 34 19.83 2.85 -5.57
C MET A 34 18.85 3.74 -6.37
N TYR A 35 17.76 4.15 -5.73
CA TYR A 35 16.70 4.99 -6.31
C TYR A 35 16.09 5.90 -5.25
N GLN A 36 15.46 6.99 -5.71
CA GLN A 36 14.65 7.89 -4.88
C GLN A 36 13.20 7.88 -5.36
N VAL A 37 12.23 7.56 -4.49
CA VAL A 37 10.80 7.68 -4.75
C VAL A 37 10.43 9.17 -4.78
N LEU A 38 9.99 9.63 -5.94
CA LEU A 38 9.51 11.00 -6.15
C LEU A 38 8.02 11.11 -5.82
N SER A 39 7.22 10.16 -6.29
CA SER A 39 5.79 10.08 -5.99
C SER A 39 5.30 8.67 -5.72
N TRP A 40 4.30 8.58 -4.84
CA TRP A 40 3.59 7.35 -4.50
C TRP A 40 2.08 7.59 -4.53
N GLU A 41 1.39 6.99 -5.47
CA GLU A 41 -0.06 7.15 -5.62
C GLU A 41 -0.72 5.78 -5.49
N GLN A 42 -1.50 5.59 -4.43
CA GLN A 42 -2.11 4.31 -4.12
C GLN A 42 -3.64 4.40 -4.15
N VAL A 43 -4.29 3.44 -4.79
CA VAL A 43 -5.74 3.27 -4.78
C VAL A 43 -6.08 1.88 -4.26
N ALA A 44 -6.84 1.79 -3.18
CA ALA A 44 -7.36 0.54 -2.63
C ALA A 44 -8.88 0.46 -2.85
N TYR A 45 -9.31 -0.48 -3.70
CA TYR A 45 -10.71 -0.82 -3.88
C TYR A 45 -11.08 -1.95 -2.94
N VAL A 46 -11.87 -1.66 -1.90
CA VAL A 46 -12.51 -2.69 -1.08
C VAL A 46 -13.70 -3.24 -1.88
N LEU A 47 -13.60 -4.51 -2.28
CA LEU A 47 -14.47 -5.10 -3.29
C LEU A 47 -15.79 -5.61 -2.71
N ASN A 48 -15.78 -6.08 -1.46
CA ASN A 48 -16.91 -6.77 -0.86
C ASN A 48 -16.93 -6.65 0.67
N ALA A 49 -18.00 -7.15 1.29
CA ALA A 49 -18.19 -7.15 2.74
C ALA A 49 -17.22 -8.08 3.49
N GLN A 50 -16.48 -8.94 2.79
CA GLN A 50 -15.43 -9.78 3.38
C GLN A 50 -14.09 -9.05 3.49
N GLY A 51 -13.98 -7.86 2.91
CA GLY A 51 -12.77 -7.04 2.93
C GLY A 51 -11.73 -7.44 1.88
N ASP A 52 -12.11 -8.20 0.84
CA ASP A 52 -11.22 -8.41 -0.31
C ASP A 52 -10.89 -7.06 -0.94
N THR A 53 -9.61 -6.82 -1.21
CA THR A 53 -9.11 -5.51 -1.64
C THR A 53 -8.26 -5.67 -2.88
N GLN A 54 -8.50 -4.84 -3.89
CA GLN A 54 -7.60 -4.71 -5.04
C GLN A 54 -6.88 -3.37 -4.94
N GLU A 55 -5.55 -3.41 -5.02
CA GLU A 55 -4.71 -2.23 -4.90
C GLU A 55 -3.93 -1.95 -6.17
N PHE A 56 -3.86 -0.67 -6.51
CA PHE A 56 -3.05 -0.13 -7.59
C PHE A 56 -2.10 0.90 -6.99
N VAL A 57 -0.80 0.74 -7.23
CA VAL A 57 0.23 1.65 -6.72
C VAL A 57 1.05 2.13 -7.90
N THR A 58 0.91 3.42 -8.21
CA THR A 58 1.75 4.09 -9.19
C THR A 58 2.92 4.73 -8.48
N ILE A 59 4.13 4.36 -8.88
CA ILE A 59 5.37 4.81 -8.26
C ILE A 59 6.20 5.52 -9.33
N ARG A 60 6.62 6.75 -9.04
CA ARG A 60 7.67 7.43 -9.81
C ARG A 60 8.93 7.46 -8.98
N ALA A 61 10.03 6.99 -9.53
CA ALA A 61 11.31 7.02 -8.86
C ALA A 61 12.44 7.52 -9.79
N ARG A 62 13.43 8.19 -9.22
CA ARG A 62 14.67 8.59 -9.89
C ARG A 62 15.75 7.57 -9.63
N VAL A 63 16.47 7.16 -10.68
CA VAL A 63 17.63 6.29 -10.53
C VAL A 63 18.82 7.09 -9.99
N LEU A 64 19.41 6.63 -8.89
CA LEU A 64 20.56 7.28 -8.26
C LEU A 64 21.88 6.65 -8.70
N ARG A 65 21.87 5.38 -9.11
CA ARG A 65 23.08 4.62 -9.41
C ARG A 65 22.99 3.78 -10.69
N PRO A 66 24.11 3.58 -11.42
CA PRO A 66 24.12 2.91 -12.72
C PRO A 66 23.95 1.40 -12.63
N ASP A 67 24.08 0.83 -11.43
CA ASP A 67 24.00 -0.59 -11.10
C ASP A 67 22.63 -0.99 -10.51
N LEU A 68 21.58 -0.16 -10.70
CA LEU A 68 20.22 -0.47 -10.25
C LEU A 68 19.67 -1.70 -10.97
N GLN A 69 19.68 -2.85 -10.28
CA GLN A 69 19.12 -4.11 -10.78
C GLN A 69 17.87 -4.55 -10.04
N LEU A 70 17.63 -4.02 -8.84
CA LEU A 70 16.53 -4.43 -7.97
C LEU A 70 15.87 -3.20 -7.35
N ILE A 71 14.55 -3.24 -7.23
CA ILE A 71 13.76 -2.23 -6.52
C ILE A 71 12.91 -2.96 -5.50
N ARG A 72 12.91 -2.50 -4.26
CA ARG A 72 12.27 -3.20 -3.15
C ARG A 72 11.16 -2.37 -2.50
N PHE A 73 10.00 -2.98 -2.32
CA PHE A 73 8.87 -2.38 -1.64
C PHE A 73 8.26 -3.35 -0.64
N ILE A 74 7.84 -2.85 0.51
CA ILE A 74 7.19 -3.65 1.55
C ILE A 74 5.74 -3.20 1.68
N PHE A 75 4.82 -4.13 1.49
CA PHE A 75 3.38 -3.90 1.59
C PHE A 75 2.79 -4.69 2.76
N GLY A 76 1.83 -4.11 3.46
CA GLY A 76 1.16 -4.76 4.58
C GLY A 76 -0.33 -4.49 4.58
N CYS A 77 -1.05 -5.25 5.42
CA CYS A 77 -2.47 -5.05 5.68
C CYS A 77 -2.76 -4.55 7.09
N GLY A 78 -1.75 -4.15 7.89
CA GLY A 78 -1.97 -3.54 9.21
C GLY A 78 -2.33 -4.52 10.34
N TRP A 79 -2.58 -5.80 10.03
CA TRP A 79 -2.92 -6.83 11.02
C TRP A 79 -2.27 -8.18 10.68
N HIS A 80 -2.26 -9.12 11.64
CA HIS A 80 -1.65 -10.44 11.47
C HIS A 80 -2.51 -11.36 10.59
N GLN A 81 -2.42 -11.17 9.27
CA GLN A 81 -3.23 -11.93 8.33
C GLN A 81 -2.86 -13.42 8.31
N PRO A 82 -3.83 -14.34 8.44
CA PRO A 82 -3.60 -15.78 8.37
C PRO A 82 -2.88 -16.22 7.09
N ALA A 83 -1.97 -17.19 7.21
CA ALA A 83 -1.15 -17.69 6.11
C ALA A 83 -1.97 -18.16 4.89
N LYS A 84 -3.18 -18.70 5.11
CA LYS A 84 -4.10 -19.14 4.05
C LYS A 84 -4.58 -18.01 3.12
N PHE A 85 -4.63 -16.78 3.60
CA PHE A 85 -4.98 -15.61 2.79
C PHE A 85 -3.73 -15.04 2.11
N ARG A 86 -2.63 -14.96 2.86
CA ARG A 86 -1.32 -14.57 2.35
C ARG A 86 -0.89 -15.39 1.13
N SER A 87 -1.08 -16.72 1.16
CA SER A 87 -0.75 -17.61 0.04
C SER A 87 -1.60 -17.42 -1.22
N ARG A 88 -2.67 -16.60 -1.15
CA ARG A 88 -3.60 -16.35 -2.26
C ARG A 88 -3.42 -14.96 -2.87
N ILE A 89 -2.50 -14.16 -2.35
CA ILE A 89 -2.21 -12.84 -2.89
C ILE A 89 -1.61 -12.98 -4.28
N ARG A 90 -2.06 -12.08 -5.17
CA ARG A 90 -1.54 -11.98 -6.52
C ARG A 90 -0.89 -10.61 -6.68
N ILE A 91 0.30 -10.59 -7.28
CA ILE A 91 1.09 -9.38 -7.49
C ILE A 91 1.46 -9.36 -8.97
N ALA A 92 1.25 -8.23 -9.61
CA ALA A 92 1.78 -7.94 -10.94
C ALA A 92 2.45 -6.57 -10.91
N VAL A 93 3.57 -6.43 -11.60
CA VAL A 93 4.25 -5.13 -11.78
C VAL A 93 4.42 -4.88 -13.26
N ARG A 94 4.11 -3.66 -13.67
CA ARG A 94 4.26 -3.20 -15.06
C ARG A 94 5.04 -1.90 -15.11
N ASN A 95 5.81 -1.72 -16.16
CA ASN A 95 6.37 -0.42 -16.49
C ASN A 95 5.25 0.53 -16.93
N LEU A 96 5.38 1.82 -16.62
CA LEU A 96 4.55 2.88 -17.20
C LEU A 96 5.43 3.74 -18.11
N THR A 97 4.98 4.00 -19.32
CA THR A 97 5.67 4.92 -20.23
C THR A 97 5.19 6.36 -20.02
N VAL A 98 5.76 7.31 -20.78
CA VAL A 98 5.33 8.71 -20.79
C VAL A 98 3.83 8.78 -21.13
N GLY A 99 3.06 9.52 -20.33
CA GLY A 99 1.60 9.56 -20.45
C GLY A 99 0.85 8.47 -19.67
N ASN A 100 1.53 7.75 -18.76
CA ASN A 100 0.94 6.70 -17.92
C ASN A 100 0.33 5.54 -18.71
N ILE A 101 0.85 5.28 -19.92
CA ILE A 101 0.44 4.13 -20.72
C ILE A 101 1.11 2.88 -20.14
N VAL A 102 0.30 1.83 -19.97
CA VAL A 102 0.73 0.58 -19.38
C VAL A 102 1.66 -0.17 -20.34
N GLY A 103 2.89 -0.39 -19.92
CA GLY A 103 3.91 -1.13 -20.65
C GLY A 103 3.96 -2.62 -20.30
N THR A 104 5.15 -3.19 -20.47
CA THR A 104 5.42 -4.61 -20.28
C THR A 104 5.40 -5.03 -18.82
N SER A 105 5.09 -6.30 -18.59
CA SER A 105 5.20 -6.94 -17.28
C SER A 105 6.67 -7.05 -16.86
N MET A 106 6.94 -6.82 -15.58
CA MET A 106 8.26 -6.98 -14.98
C MET A 106 8.35 -8.30 -14.21
N THR A 107 9.56 -8.81 -14.07
CA THR A 107 9.82 -9.96 -13.20
C THR A 107 9.81 -9.51 -11.75
N VAL A 108 9.06 -10.24 -10.92
CA VAL A 108 8.87 -9.93 -9.50
C VAL A 108 9.14 -11.17 -8.66
N THR A 109 9.94 -11.01 -7.62
CA THR A 109 10.02 -11.97 -6.52
C THR A 109 9.29 -11.37 -5.34
N HIS A 110 8.48 -12.16 -4.64
CA HIS A 110 7.89 -11.73 -3.38
C HIS A 110 8.15 -12.76 -2.29
N SER A 111 8.21 -12.30 -1.05
CA SER A 111 8.34 -13.13 0.13
C SER A 111 7.54 -12.56 1.28
N TRP A 112 7.42 -13.31 2.37
CA TRP A 112 6.70 -12.90 3.57
C TRP A 112 7.68 -12.64 4.71
N LEU A 113 7.61 -11.45 5.28
CA LEU A 113 8.34 -11.08 6.48
C LEU A 113 7.68 -11.70 7.73
N CYS A 114 8.43 -11.77 8.83
CA CYS A 114 7.96 -12.33 10.09
C CYS A 114 6.76 -11.57 10.68
N ASP A 115 6.65 -10.27 10.41
CA ASP A 115 5.54 -9.41 10.83
C ASP A 115 4.30 -9.53 9.92
N GLY A 116 4.34 -10.42 8.93
CA GLY A 116 3.22 -10.64 8.02
C GLY A 116 3.14 -9.64 6.87
N LYS A 117 4.14 -8.78 6.67
CA LYS A 117 4.24 -7.92 5.48
C LYS A 117 4.78 -8.70 4.28
N CYS A 118 4.32 -8.32 3.09
CA CYS A 118 4.80 -8.81 1.82
C CYS A 118 5.99 -7.96 1.35
N ASP A 119 7.15 -8.58 1.20
CA ASP A 119 8.34 -7.97 0.63
C ASP A 119 8.38 -8.27 -0.87
N ILE A 120 8.36 -7.22 -1.70
CA ILE A 120 8.31 -7.28 -3.15
C ILE A 120 9.63 -6.76 -3.71
N ILE A 121 10.27 -7.57 -4.55
CA ILE A 121 11.51 -7.26 -5.25
C ILE A 121 11.23 -7.30 -6.75
N ILE A 122 11.39 -6.14 -7.39
CA ILE A 122 11.20 -5.94 -8.81
C ILE A 122 12.56 -6.02 -9.47
N HIS A 123 12.69 -6.91 -10.45
CA HIS A 123 13.94 -7.13 -11.17
C HIS A 123 14.01 -6.23 -12.39
N VAL A 124 15.11 -5.50 -12.50
CA VAL A 124 15.42 -4.56 -13.58
C VAL A 124 16.60 -5.14 -14.37
N PRO A 125 16.34 -5.94 -15.43
CA PRO A 125 17.38 -6.73 -16.09
C PRO A 125 18.41 -5.85 -16.80
N THR A 126 17.99 -4.68 -17.28
CA THR A 126 18.87 -3.66 -17.85
C THR A 126 18.79 -2.41 -16.97
N PRO A 127 19.88 -2.05 -16.26
CA PRO A 127 19.87 -0.87 -15.40
C PRO A 127 19.48 0.39 -16.18
N PRO A 128 18.53 1.21 -15.68
CA PRO A 128 18.18 2.46 -16.33
C PRO A 128 19.30 3.48 -16.14
N LYS A 129 19.29 4.55 -16.95
CA LYS A 129 20.31 5.59 -16.85
C LYS A 129 20.22 6.32 -15.51
N VAL A 130 21.37 6.66 -14.93
CA VAL A 130 21.43 7.52 -13.73
C VAL A 130 20.72 8.84 -13.99
N GLY A 131 19.96 9.31 -13.01
CA GLY A 131 19.15 10.54 -13.09
C GLY A 131 17.84 10.39 -13.87
N SER A 132 17.65 9.28 -14.60
CA SER A 132 16.38 9.02 -15.30
C SER A 132 15.26 8.69 -14.32
N GLU A 133 14.02 8.95 -14.75
CA GLU A 133 12.82 8.52 -14.02
C GLU A 133 12.34 7.15 -14.53
N ILE A 134 12.07 6.28 -13.58
CA ILE A 134 11.30 5.05 -13.80
C ILE A 134 9.88 5.24 -13.26
N ARG A 135 8.91 4.65 -13.94
CA ARG A 135 7.51 4.67 -13.52
C ARG A 135 6.97 3.25 -13.51
N LEU A 136 6.35 2.88 -12.40
CA LEU A 136 5.90 1.52 -12.13
C LEU A 136 4.44 1.53 -11.73
N LEU A 137 3.70 0.53 -12.18
CA LEU A 137 2.37 0.20 -11.68
C LEU A 137 2.44 -1.17 -11.00
N VAL A 138 2.24 -1.17 -9.68
CA VAL A 138 2.08 -2.39 -8.89
C VAL A 138 0.59 -2.65 -8.73
N ILE A 139 0.15 -3.85 -9.08
CA ILE A 139 -1.24 -4.30 -8.95
C ILE A 139 -1.24 -5.48 -7.97
N MET A 140 -2.06 -5.39 -6.93
CA MET A 140 -2.14 -6.43 -5.90
C MET A 140 -3.59 -6.81 -5.60
N ASP A 141 -3.89 -8.10 -5.66
CA ASP A 141 -5.16 -8.65 -5.17
C ASP A 141 -4.93 -9.23 -3.76
N TRP A 142 -5.55 -8.61 -2.76
CA TRP A 142 -5.44 -8.98 -1.36
C TRP A 142 -6.74 -9.59 -0.84
N PRO A 143 -6.80 -10.91 -0.61
CA PRO A 143 -7.95 -11.52 0.04
C PRO A 143 -8.07 -11.00 1.46
N ARG A 144 -9.25 -10.50 1.83
CA ARG A 144 -9.58 -10.04 3.19
C ARG A 144 -8.60 -9.03 3.80
N LYS A 145 -7.88 -8.22 3.01
CA LYS A 145 -6.97 -7.20 3.57
C LYS A 145 -7.71 -6.25 4.50
N SER A 146 -8.86 -5.74 4.06
CA SER A 146 -9.70 -4.80 4.79
C SER A 146 -10.77 -5.50 5.64
N ALA A 147 -10.55 -6.76 6.04
CA ALA A 147 -11.51 -7.50 6.87
C ALA A 147 -11.75 -6.86 8.24
N PRO A 148 -10.75 -6.29 8.95
CA PRO A 148 -10.99 -5.55 10.18
C PRO A 148 -11.96 -4.38 9.96
N LEU A 149 -11.71 -3.55 8.93
CA LEU A 149 -12.61 -2.47 8.55
C LEU A 149 -14.05 -2.98 8.36
N MET A 150 -14.21 -4.05 7.60
CA MET A 150 -15.54 -4.61 7.32
C MET A 150 -16.22 -5.25 8.53
N ALA A 151 -15.48 -5.51 9.61
CA ALA A 151 -16.00 -5.98 10.89
C ALA A 151 -16.26 -4.82 11.89
N ASN A 152 -16.32 -3.57 11.40
CA ASN A 152 -16.43 -2.35 12.22
C ASN A 152 -15.27 -2.16 13.21
N VAL A 153 -14.07 -2.62 12.85
CA VAL A 153 -12.83 -2.29 13.56
C VAL A 153 -12.11 -1.23 12.74
N ALA A 154 -11.68 -0.14 13.36
CA ALA A 154 -10.93 0.89 12.65
C ALA A 154 -9.67 0.30 11.98
N ASP A 155 -9.38 0.75 10.77
CA ASP A 155 -8.28 0.23 9.95
C ASP A 155 -7.45 1.39 9.37
N ASP A 156 -6.14 1.17 9.30
CA ASP A 156 -5.16 2.18 8.93
C ASP A 156 -4.70 1.97 7.48
N PHE A 157 -4.99 2.94 6.62
CA PHE A 157 -4.53 3.01 5.24
C PHE A 157 -3.38 4.00 5.16
N ALA A 158 -2.18 3.53 5.49
CA ALA A 158 -0.99 4.37 5.63
C ALA A 158 0.26 3.75 4.99
N PHE A 159 1.21 4.63 4.65
CA PHE A 159 2.55 4.27 4.19
C PHE A 159 3.61 4.86 5.14
N LYS A 160 4.83 4.35 5.03
CA LYS A 160 6.01 4.83 5.76
C LYS A 160 7.25 4.60 4.90
N PHE A 161 8.07 5.63 4.74
CA PHE A 161 9.32 5.57 3.97
C PHE A 161 10.52 5.57 4.92
N VAL A 162 11.33 4.52 4.90
CA VAL A 162 12.38 4.31 5.92
C VAL A 162 13.70 5.01 5.60
N GLN A 163 14.00 5.18 4.31
CA GLN A 163 15.36 5.54 3.85
C GLN A 163 15.41 6.84 3.05
N GLN A 164 14.27 7.50 2.83
CA GLN A 164 14.17 8.63 1.92
C GLN A 164 12.98 9.51 2.24
N ASP A 165 13.11 10.79 1.91
CA ASP A 165 11.99 11.71 1.81
C ASP A 165 11.18 11.41 0.55
N VAL A 166 9.88 11.67 0.59
CA VAL A 166 9.01 11.51 -0.59
C VAL A 166 8.30 12.81 -0.86
N LYS A 167 8.45 13.33 -2.09
CA LYS A 167 7.95 14.65 -2.46
C LYS A 167 6.44 14.71 -2.51
N TYR A 168 5.80 13.65 -2.97
CA TYR A 168 4.35 13.61 -3.08
C TYR A 168 3.81 12.21 -2.81
N VAL A 169 2.74 12.14 -2.05
CA VAL A 169 2.02 10.90 -1.82
C VAL A 169 0.52 11.12 -1.91
N SER A 170 -0.19 10.10 -2.37
CA SER A 170 -1.64 10.03 -2.22
C SER A 170 -2.12 8.62 -1.94
N TYR A 171 -3.20 8.52 -1.17
CA TYR A 171 -3.90 7.28 -0.91
C TYR A 171 -5.40 7.51 -1.09
N ARG A 172 -6.00 6.81 -2.04
CA ARG A 172 -7.44 6.72 -2.21
C ARG A 172 -7.97 5.37 -1.73
N VAL A 173 -8.94 5.38 -0.83
CA VAL A 173 -9.67 4.18 -0.41
C VAL A 173 -11.10 4.26 -0.93
N VAL A 174 -11.52 3.24 -1.68
CA VAL A 174 -12.86 3.15 -2.27
C VAL A 174 -13.62 2.03 -1.58
N LEU A 175 -14.68 2.37 -0.86
CA LEU A 175 -15.51 1.41 -0.13
C LEU A 175 -16.55 0.73 -1.05
N PRO A 176 -17.08 -0.44 -0.68
CA PRO A 176 -18.19 -1.04 -1.40
C PRO A 176 -19.43 -0.14 -1.34
N ARG A 177 -20.36 -0.31 -2.28
CA ARG A 177 -21.62 0.46 -2.31
C ARG A 177 -22.39 0.29 -0.99
N GLY A 178 -22.98 1.37 -0.51
CA GLY A 178 -23.77 1.40 0.73
C GLY A 178 -22.96 1.51 2.01
N PHE A 179 -21.62 1.48 1.94
CA PHE A 179 -20.76 1.73 3.09
C PHE A 179 -20.30 3.19 3.14
N ASP A 180 -20.12 3.68 4.36
CA ASP A 180 -19.57 4.98 4.66
C ASP A 180 -18.68 4.87 5.91
N ALA A 181 -17.76 5.79 6.09
CA ALA A 181 -16.80 5.76 7.18
C ALA A 181 -16.56 7.16 7.77
N TYR A 182 -16.20 7.19 9.05
CA TYR A 182 -15.44 8.28 9.64
C TYR A 182 -13.98 8.17 9.17
N HIS A 183 -13.28 9.30 9.13
CA HIS A 183 -11.89 9.35 8.71
C HIS A 183 -11.08 10.30 9.58
N GLU A 184 -9.80 9.97 9.79
CA GLU A 184 -8.86 10.75 10.57
C GLU A 184 -7.47 10.70 9.88
N PRO A 185 -6.73 11.82 9.79
CA PRO A 185 -5.35 11.80 9.31
C PRO A 185 -4.45 10.98 10.25
N ILE A 186 -3.49 10.27 9.68
CA ILE A 186 -2.42 9.62 10.44
C ILE A 186 -1.14 10.45 10.27
N GLY A 187 -0.50 10.81 11.38
CA GLY A 187 0.84 11.42 11.39
C GLY A 187 0.90 12.95 11.45
N PHE A 188 -0.23 13.63 11.61
CA PHE A 188 -0.27 15.11 11.61
C PHE A 188 -0.95 15.62 12.87
N ASP A 189 -0.33 16.59 13.54
CA ASP A 189 -0.81 17.19 14.79
C ASP A 189 -1.65 18.47 14.56
N GLY A 190 -2.21 18.64 13.35
CA GLY A 190 -3.12 19.75 13.02
C GLY A 190 -2.54 20.88 12.16
N ASP A 191 -1.34 20.71 11.58
CA ASP A 191 -0.86 21.59 10.50
C ASP A 191 -1.58 21.22 9.19
N GLU A 192 -2.67 21.93 8.90
CA GLU A 192 -3.55 21.69 7.75
C GLU A 192 -2.88 21.94 6.40
N ASP A 193 -1.76 22.67 6.34
CA ASP A 193 -1.07 22.98 5.08
C ASP A 193 -0.22 21.80 4.57
N ALA A 194 0.10 20.83 5.43
CA ALA A 194 0.99 19.71 5.09
C ALA A 194 0.28 18.52 4.41
N PHE A 195 -1.05 18.44 4.52
CA PHE A 195 -1.84 17.34 4.01
C PHE A 195 -3.26 17.77 3.65
N ARG A 196 -3.94 16.99 2.83
CA ARG A 196 -5.37 17.17 2.54
C ARG A 196 -6.08 15.83 2.63
N ILE A 197 -7.24 15.85 3.26
CA ILE A 197 -8.16 14.73 3.28
C ILE A 197 -9.49 15.16 2.69
N GLU A 198 -9.98 14.36 1.75
CA GLU A 198 -11.27 14.57 1.13
C GLU A 198 -12.12 13.32 1.17
N ARG A 199 -13.43 13.55 1.19
CA ARG A 199 -14.44 12.53 1.03
C ARG A 199 -15.31 12.88 -0.16
N SER A 200 -15.48 11.92 -1.07
CA SER A 200 -16.29 12.09 -2.27
C SER A 200 -17.15 10.86 -2.56
N VAL A 201 -17.99 10.97 -3.58
CA VAL A 201 -18.78 9.86 -4.14
C VAL A 201 -18.35 9.70 -5.58
N ALA A 202 -17.97 8.49 -5.95
CA ALA A 202 -17.69 8.15 -7.33
C ALA A 202 -18.98 8.15 -8.17
N GLU A 203 -18.85 8.24 -9.49
CA GLU A 203 -19.99 8.11 -10.42
C GLU A 203 -20.77 6.80 -10.22
N ASP A 204 -20.10 5.73 -9.82
CA ASP A 204 -20.71 4.43 -9.55
C ASP A 204 -21.39 4.32 -8.18
N GLY A 205 -21.47 5.42 -7.42
CA GLY A 205 -22.11 5.52 -6.10
C GLY A 205 -21.25 5.04 -4.93
N ARG A 206 -19.99 4.61 -5.15
CA ARG A 206 -19.09 4.23 -4.05
C ARG A 206 -18.52 5.45 -3.34
N ARG A 207 -18.38 5.36 -2.01
CA ARG A 207 -17.69 6.38 -1.22
C ARG A 207 -16.19 6.25 -1.40
N GLN A 208 -15.52 7.37 -1.60
CA GLN A 208 -14.07 7.46 -1.71
C GLN A 208 -13.53 8.37 -0.61
N PHE A 209 -12.41 7.96 -0.03
CA PHE A 209 -11.64 8.73 0.94
C PHE A 209 -10.27 8.95 0.32
N PHE A 210 -9.88 10.21 0.18
CA PHE A 210 -8.65 10.60 -0.47
C PHE A 210 -7.77 11.31 0.55
N PHE A 211 -6.52 10.86 0.65
CA PHE A 211 -5.46 11.49 1.42
C PHE A 211 -4.37 11.92 0.43
N GLU A 212 -3.86 13.14 0.56
CA GLU A 212 -2.65 13.60 -0.11
C GLU A 212 -1.74 14.33 0.88
N ALA A 213 -0.42 14.21 0.68
CA ALA A 213 0.57 14.97 1.43
C ALA A 213 1.82 15.21 0.58
N SER A 214 2.57 16.24 0.93
CA SER A 214 3.82 16.60 0.26
C SER A 214 5.00 16.63 1.21
N ASN A 215 6.20 16.45 0.68
CA ASN A 215 7.47 16.53 1.41
C ASN A 215 7.51 15.69 2.70
N LEU A 216 7.08 14.42 2.62
CA LEU A 216 7.08 13.55 3.77
C LEU A 216 8.50 13.22 4.24
N PRO A 217 8.82 13.47 5.53
CA PRO A 217 10.12 13.15 6.08
C PRO A 217 10.40 11.65 6.13
N ILE A 218 11.69 11.32 6.23
CA ILE A 218 12.16 9.97 6.53
C ILE A 218 11.48 9.46 7.80
N MET A 219 11.08 8.19 7.80
CA MET A 219 10.45 7.47 8.90
C MET A 219 9.09 8.02 9.36
N HIS A 220 8.55 9.01 8.66
CA HIS A 220 7.21 9.53 8.92
C HIS A 220 6.15 8.56 8.38
N ARG A 221 5.12 8.31 9.20
CA ARG A 221 3.98 7.47 8.84
C ARG A 221 2.80 8.37 8.54
N ALA A 222 2.27 8.31 7.32
CA ALA A 222 1.18 9.15 6.87
C ALA A 222 0.11 8.36 6.13
N GLY A 223 -1.13 8.83 6.19
CA GLY A 223 -2.28 8.19 5.54
C GLY A 223 -3.59 8.56 6.20
N VAL A 224 -4.58 7.67 6.07
CA VAL A 224 -5.92 7.84 6.63
C VAL A 224 -6.33 6.63 7.45
N LYS A 225 -6.86 6.89 8.64
CA LYS A 225 -7.55 5.88 9.45
C LYS A 225 -9.03 5.93 9.13
N LEU A 226 -9.64 4.78 8.90
CA LEU A 226 -11.07 4.68 8.58
C LEU A 226 -11.80 3.82 9.62
N GLU A 227 -13.02 4.24 9.96
CA GLU A 227 -13.93 3.47 10.80
C GLU A 227 -15.32 3.48 10.16
N LEU A 228 -15.90 2.30 9.89
CA LEU A 228 -17.21 2.22 9.26
C LEU A 228 -18.29 2.85 10.14
N LYS A 229 -19.17 3.64 9.52
CA LYS A 229 -20.38 4.11 10.19
C LYS A 229 -21.32 2.92 10.34
N GLY A 230 -21.64 2.55 11.58
CA GLY A 230 -22.62 1.51 11.85
C GLY A 230 -23.97 1.82 11.17
N LYS A 231 -24.72 0.78 10.77
CA LYS A 231 -26.07 0.93 10.19
C LYS A 231 -27.04 1.71 11.11
N ASP A 232 -26.76 1.72 12.41
CA ASP A 232 -27.56 2.39 13.44
C ASP A 232 -27.21 3.88 13.66
N THR A 233 -26.30 4.47 12.88
CA THR A 233 -26.04 5.93 12.95
C THR A 233 -27.23 6.79 12.49
N LEU A 234 -28.28 6.19 11.91
CA LEU A 234 -29.59 6.83 11.75
C LEU A 234 -30.31 7.07 13.09
N ALA A 235 -30.03 6.31 14.15
CA ALA A 235 -30.62 6.49 15.48
C ALA A 235 -29.93 7.63 16.27
N LEU A 236 -28.61 7.81 16.13
CA LEU A 236 -27.89 8.91 16.78
C LEU A 236 -28.22 10.29 16.20
N ARG A 237 -28.80 10.36 14.98
CA ARG A 237 -29.39 11.60 14.43
C ARG A 237 -30.65 12.09 15.16
N LYS A 238 -31.22 11.29 16.08
CA LYS A 238 -32.38 11.68 16.90
C LYS A 238 -32.01 12.18 18.30
N LEU A 239 -30.73 12.26 18.65
CA LEU A 239 -30.35 12.94 19.89
C LEU A 239 -30.50 14.46 19.69
N PRO A 240 -31.34 15.16 20.46
CA PRO A 240 -31.36 16.62 20.44
C PRO A 240 -29.98 17.12 20.84
N MET A 241 -29.33 17.88 19.96
CA MET A 241 -28.19 18.73 20.32
C MET A 241 -28.69 19.85 21.24
N ASN A 242 -28.94 19.51 22.52
CA ASN A 242 -29.00 20.51 23.58
C ASN A 242 -27.59 20.70 24.12
N VAL A 243 -26.78 21.45 23.38
CA VAL A 243 -25.62 22.12 23.98
C VAL A 243 -26.18 23.44 24.52
N ALA A 244 -26.59 23.40 25.78
CA ALA A 244 -26.93 24.60 26.52
C ALA A 244 -25.67 25.47 26.61
N SER A 245 -25.70 26.61 25.94
CA SER A 245 -24.79 27.73 26.18
C SER A 245 -25.09 28.31 27.56
N SER A 246 -24.42 27.81 28.60
CA SER A 246 -24.27 28.53 29.86
C SER A 246 -23.05 29.44 29.74
N THR A 247 -23.29 30.71 29.39
CA THR A 247 -22.36 31.81 29.66
C THR A 247 -22.82 32.52 30.93
N PRO A 248 -21.87 33.07 31.70
CA PRO A 248 -21.97 33.35 33.14
C PRO A 248 -22.93 34.48 33.52
#